data_AF-A0A958E0P0-F1
#
_entry.id   AF-A0A958E0P0-F1
#
_cell.length_a   1.000
_cell.length_b   1.000
_cell.length_c   1.000
_cell.angle_alpha   90.00
_cell.angle_beta   90.00
_cell.angle_gamma   90.00
#
_symmetry.space_group_name_H-M   'P 1'
#
loop_
_entity.id
_entity.type
_entity.pdbx_description
1 polymer ?
#
loop_
_entity_poly.entity_id
_entity_poly.type
_entity_poly.pdbx_seq_one_letter_code
_entity_poly.pdbx_strand_id
1 'polypeptide(L)' 'MNTITFVTELFSRIDDTMIENKIQKHPLSSFYPSEVATLAFLFAIKGVGNRAFYRWIKRDWQEYFPNLPE' A
#
# COMPACT_ATOMS: atom_id res chain seq x y z
N MET A 1 -15.00 -8.18 10.16
CA MET A 1 -13.63 -8.08 9.61
C MET A 1 -13.03 -6.77 10.10
N ASN A 2 -11.87 -6.79 10.77
CA ASN A 2 -11.17 -5.57 11.19
C ASN A 2 -10.50 -4.93 9.97
N THR A 3 -10.38 -3.60 9.93
CA THR A 3 -9.66 -2.86 8.88
C THR A 3 -8.23 -3.34 8.74
N ILE A 4 -7.53 -3.64 9.85
CA ILE A 4 -6.16 -4.18 9.81
C ILE A 4 -6.15 -5.51 9.05
N THR A 5 -7.00 -6.46 9.44
CA THR A 5 -7.11 -7.76 8.76
C THR A 5 -7.44 -7.60 7.27
N PHE A 6 -8.32 -6.66 6.92
CA PHE A 6 -8.65 -6.39 5.52
C PHE A 6 -7.44 -5.87 4.72
N VAL A 7 -6.72 -4.89 5.25
CA VAL A 7 -5.54 -4.31 4.57
C VAL A 7 -4.41 -5.33 4.47
N THR A 8 -4.18 -6.12 5.52
CA THR A 8 -3.18 -7.20 5.49
C THR A 8 -3.53 -8.27 4.47
N GLU A 9 -4.79 -8.71 4.42
CA GLU A 9 -5.25 -9.69 3.41
C GLU A 9 -5.15 -9.13 1.99
N LEU A 10 -5.52 -7.87 1.79
CA LEU A 10 -5.38 -7.18 0.51
C LEU A 10 -3.92 -7.13 0.08
N PHE A 11 -3.01 -6.74 0.99
CA PHE A 11 -1.58 -6.70 0.72
C PHE A 11 -1.05 -8.08 0.36
N SER A 12 -1.39 -9.12 1.12
CA SER A 12 -0.93 -10.50 0.87
C SER A 12 -1.29 -10.95 -0.54
N ARG A 13 -2.55 -10.77 -0.96
CA ARG A 13 -2.99 -11.17 -2.31
C ARG A 13 -2.27 -10.40 -3.42
N ILE A 14 -2.02 -9.12 -3.20
CA ILE A 14 -1.27 -8.29 -4.14
C ILE A 14 0.17 -8.79 -4.22
N ASP A 15 0.82 -9.05 -3.09
CA ASP A 15 2.20 -9.52 -3.03
C ASP A 15 2.36 -10.90 -3.69
N ASP A 16 1.46 -11.84 -3.38
CA ASP A 16 1.39 -13.16 -4.03
C ASP A 16 1.28 -13.01 -5.56
N THR A 17 0.37 -12.15 -6.03
CA THR A 17 0.21 -11.88 -7.47
C THR A 17 1.48 -11.28 -8.09
N MET A 18 2.18 -10.38 -7.38
CA MET A 18 3.42 -9.76 -7.87
C MET A 18 4.55 -10.80 -7.95
N ILE A 19 4.65 -11.69 -6.96
CA ILE A 19 5.61 -12.80 -6.92
C ILE A 19 5.34 -13.79 -8.07
N GLU A 20 4.08 -14.19 -8.27
CA GLU A 20 3.66 -15.07 -9.37
C GLU A 20 4.04 -14.49 -10.74
N ASN A 21 3.85 -13.17 -10.91
CA ASN A 21 4.20 -12.45 -12.14
C ASN A 21 5.68 -12.05 -12.21
N LYS A 22 6.52 -12.48 -11.26
CA LYS A 22 7.96 -12.19 -11.18
C LYS A 22 8.29 -10.69 -11.23
N ILE A 23 7.43 -9.86 -10.66
CA ILE A 23 7.62 -8.42 -10.61
C ILE A 23 8.63 -8.10 -9.51
N GLN A 24 9.82 -7.69 -9.93
CA GLN A 24 10.90 -7.37 -9.01
C GLN A 24 10.87 -5.90 -8.60
N LYS A 25 11.26 -5.63 -7.35
CA LYS A 25 11.50 -4.26 -6.88
C LYS A 25 12.64 -3.65 -7.69
N HIS A 26 12.39 -2.48 -8.25
CA HIS A 26 13.44 -1.72 -8.93
C HIS A 26 14.52 -1.31 -7.91
N PRO A 27 15.83 -1.46 -8.21
CA PRO A 27 16.91 -1.21 -7.24
C PRO A 27 16.91 0.19 -6.62
N LEU A 28 16.43 1.19 -7.35
CA LEU A 28 16.35 2.58 -6.90
C LEU A 28 14.99 2.96 -6.28
N SER A 29 14.04 2.04 -6.19
CA SER A 29 12.74 2.32 -5.60
C SER A 29 12.80 2.22 -4.08
N SER A 30 12.31 3.23 -3.37
CA SER A 30 12.12 3.12 -1.92
C SER A 30 11.03 2.08 -1.58
N PHE A 31 10.00 1.99 -2.43
CA PHE A 31 8.85 1.11 -2.22
C PHE A 31 8.94 -0.20 -3.00
N TYR A 32 8.32 -1.23 -2.46
CA TYR A 32 7.99 -2.45 -3.19
C TYR A 32 6.79 -2.23 -4.11
N PRO A 33 6.73 -2.92 -5.27
CA PRO A 33 5.57 -2.85 -6.16
C PRO A 33 4.25 -3.19 -5.47
N SER A 34 4.25 -4.15 -4.54
CA SER A 34 3.09 -4.54 -3.74
C SER A 34 2.61 -3.44 -2.79
N GLU A 35 3.52 -2.69 -2.17
CA GLU A 35 3.18 -1.52 -1.35
C GLU A 35 2.50 -0.43 -2.19
N VAL A 36 3.08 -0.09 -3.35
CA VAL A 36 2.53 0.93 -4.25
C VAL A 36 1.14 0.54 -4.73
N ALA A 37 0.96 -0.72 -5.17
CA ALA A 37 -0.33 -1.23 -5.58
C ALA A 37 -1.35 -1.19 -4.43
N THR A 38 -0.96 -1.60 -3.23
CA THR A 38 -1.84 -1.55 -2.05
C THR A 38 -2.29 -0.11 -1.75
N LEU A 39 -1.37 0.86 -1.79
CA LEU A 39 -1.71 2.27 -1.62
C LEU A 39 -2.70 2.76 -2.69
N ALA A 40 -2.51 2.37 -3.95
CA ALA A 40 -3.41 2.71 -5.05
C ALA A 40 -4.82 2.11 -4.86
N PHE A 41 -4.90 0.85 -4.43
CA PHE A 41 -6.19 0.20 -4.12
C PHE A 41 -6.89 0.89 -2.94
N LEU A 42 -6.16 1.19 -1.85
CA LEU A 42 -6.72 1.90 -0.71
C LEU A 42 -7.21 3.30 -1.10
N PHE A 43 -6.48 3.99 -1.97
CA PHE A 43 -6.89 5.30 -2.49
C PHE A 43 -8.19 5.20 -3.29
N ALA A 44 -8.27 4.24 -4.22
CA ALA A 44 -9.45 4.01 -5.04
C ALA A 44 -10.68 3.63 -4.20
N ILE A 45 -10.51 2.75 -3.21
CA ILE A 45 -11.61 2.33 -2.31
C ILE A 45 -12.06 3.47 -1.42
N LYS A 46 -11.13 4.26 -0.89
CA LYS A 46 -11.46 5.34 0.04
C LYS A 46 -12.14 6.53 -0.66
N GLY A 47 -11.81 6.78 -1.94
CA GLY A 47 -12.47 7.80 -2.76
C GLY A 47 -12.32 9.24 -2.24
N VAL A 48 -11.27 9.53 -1.46
CA VAL A 48 -10.98 10.86 -0.92
C VAL A 48 -9.86 11.54 -1.71
N GLY A 49 -9.80 12.87 -1.69
CA GLY A 49 -8.73 13.60 -2.39
C GLY A 49 -7.32 13.29 -1.84
N ASN A 50 -6.30 13.48 -2.69
CA ASN A 50 -4.89 13.14 -2.41
C ASN A 50 -4.39 13.58 -1.03
N ARG A 51 -4.63 14.84 -0.65
CA ARG A 51 -4.17 15.39 0.64
C ARG A 51 -4.85 14.73 1.84
N ALA A 52 -6.15 14.44 1.73
CA ALA A 52 -6.89 13.79 2.79
C ALA A 52 -6.46 12.32 2.94
N PHE A 53 -6.23 11.64 1.81
CA PHE A 53 -5.70 10.28 1.79
C PHE A 53 -4.32 10.19 2.43
N TYR A 54 -3.39 11.04 1.99
CA TYR A 54 -2.02 11.06 2.50
C TYR A 54 -1.98 11.31 4.02
N ARG A 55 -2.76 12.28 4.51
CA ARG A 55 -2.88 12.55 5.96
C ARG A 55 -3.41 11.35 6.74
N TRP A 56 -4.39 10.65 6.18
CA TRP A 56 -4.95 9.46 6.82
C TRP A 56 -3.94 8.32 6.88
N ILE A 57 -3.23 8.04 5.79
CA ILE A 57 -2.20 6.99 5.76
C ILE A 57 -1.05 7.32 6.71
N LYS A 58 -0.55 8.57 6.69
CA LYS A 58 0.53 9.00 7.59
C LYS A 58 0.13 8.90 9.06
N ARG A 59 -1.14 9.10 9.41
CA ARG A 59 -1.62 9.02 10.79
C ARG A 59 -1.87 7.59 11.26
N ASP A 60 -2.54 6.78 10.44
CA ASP A 60 -3.11 5.50 10.88
C ASP A 60 -2.33 4.27 10.39
N TRP A 61 -1.48 4.42 9.36
CA TRP A 61 -0.83 3.29 8.67
C TRP A 61 0.67 3.47 8.45
N GLN A 62 1.29 4.48 9.06
CA GLN A 62 2.72 4.77 8.89
C GLN A 62 3.61 3.58 9.29
N GLU A 63 3.22 2.80 10.30
CA GLU A 63 3.94 1.60 10.71
C GLU A 63 3.98 0.51 9.61
N TYR A 64 2.94 0.45 8.77
CA TYR A 64 2.84 -0.50 7.66
C TYR A 64 3.48 0.02 6.36
N PHE A 65 3.66 1.34 6.23
CA PHE A 65 4.27 2.00 5.08
C PHE A 65 5.37 2.98 5.56
N PRO A 66 6.54 2.49 5.98
CA PRO A 66 7.54 3.32 6.65
C PRO A 66 8.23 4.34 5.72
N ASN A 67 8.26 4.07 4.40
CA ASN A 67 9.00 4.87 3.43
C ASN A 67 8.16 5.99 2.76
N LEU A 68 7.05 6.42 3.39
CA LEU A 68 6.21 7.50 2.86
C LEU A 68 7.00 8.79 2.65
N PRO A 69 6.81 9.48 1.51
CA PRO A 69 7.46 10.77 1.26
C PRO A 69 7.03 11.78 2.33
N GLU A 70 7.90 12.71 2.71
CA GLU A 70 7.64 13.68 3.80
C GLU A 70 6.61 14.77 3.46
#